data_AF-A0A358TUR9-F1
#
_entry.id   AF-A0A358TUR9-F1
#
_cell.length_a   1.000
_cell.length_b   1.000
_cell.length_c   1.000
_cell.angle_alpha   90.00
_cell.angle_beta   90.00
_cell.angle_gamma   90.00
#
_symmetry.space_group_name_H-M   'P 1'
#
loop_
_entity.id
_entity.type
_entity.pdbx_description
1 polymer ?
#
loop_
_entity_poly.entity_id
_entity_poly.type
_entity_poly.pdbx_seq_one_letter_code
_entity_poly.pdbx_strand_id
1 'polypeptide(L)'
;MRRFVCYARKLDKGGVSGIAFDYLARFFIGQAVDKECWNSFLNLNALKGLLNLEFRVNPDEYSKLVGRYISYLSNIMEFVYSDVAKKIDMLIDKVSNRIEWKAYEDFLEKLSKSNYKYDFDTSNLITYAVYFAKLEMIYRSKVIPEDINELTNLDMEQFNDLAQMCNTFFKNFFDSGLVTQKSDVVYNPTFGKVGYLVGGADADIYIDGVLYDFKSTKTNAYKWQDFGQIISYYLF
;
A
#
# COMPACT_ATOMS: atom_id res chain seq x y z
N MET A 1 1.45 -19.18 -9.60
CA MET A 1 1.07 -18.35 -8.45
C MET A 1 1.65 -18.95 -7.17
N ARG A 2 2.13 -18.12 -6.24
CA ARG A 2 2.60 -18.49 -4.90
C ARG A 2 1.81 -17.70 -3.86
N ARG A 3 1.54 -18.28 -2.70
CA ARG A 3 0.98 -17.55 -1.56
C ARG A 3 2.04 -17.37 -0.51
N PHE A 4 2.24 -16.13 -0.09
CA PHE A 4 3.18 -15.80 0.96
C PHE A 4 2.41 -15.49 2.24
N VAL A 5 2.71 -16.24 3.29
CA VAL A 5 2.00 -16.15 4.56
C VAL A 5 2.92 -15.52 5.60
N CYS A 6 2.49 -14.37 6.11
CA CYS A 6 3.13 -13.70 7.24
C CYS A 6 2.35 -13.98 8.52
N TYR A 7 3.06 -14.29 9.60
CA TYR A 7 2.46 -14.52 10.90
C TYR A 7 2.35 -13.21 11.69
N ALA A 8 1.18 -12.94 12.26
CA ALA A 8 0.95 -11.85 13.22
C ALA A 8 0.34 -12.41 14.51
N ARG A 9 0.85 -11.99 15.68
CA ARG A 9 0.37 -12.49 16.99
C ARG A 9 -1.06 -12.02 17.27
N LYS A 10 -1.43 -10.84 16.76
CA LYS A 10 -2.76 -10.27 16.85
C LYS A 10 -3.14 -9.60 15.53
N LEU A 11 -3.96 -10.29 14.74
CA LEU A 11 -4.81 -9.58 13.76
C LEU A 11 -5.74 -8.66 14.55
N ASP A 12 -5.66 -7.39 14.19
CA ASP A 12 -6.53 -6.33 14.63
C ASP A 12 -7.95 -6.53 14.08
N LYS A 13 -8.92 -5.93 14.78
CA LYS A 13 -10.31 -5.93 14.30
C LYS A 13 -10.35 -5.15 12.98
N GLY A 14 -10.78 -5.80 11.90
CA GLY A 14 -10.94 -5.18 10.58
C GLY A 14 -9.83 -5.42 9.57
N GLY A 15 -8.73 -6.08 9.96
CA GLY A 15 -7.66 -6.46 9.02
C GLY A 15 -6.72 -5.33 8.61
N VAL A 16 -6.66 -4.25 9.39
CA VAL A 16 -5.79 -3.08 9.13
C VAL A 16 -4.32 -3.49 9.08
N SER A 17 -3.84 -4.41 9.93
CA SER A 17 -2.46 -4.92 9.87
C SER A 17 -2.16 -5.67 8.57
N GLY A 18 -3.13 -6.38 8.00
CA GLY A 18 -2.98 -7.00 6.68
C GLY A 18 -2.80 -5.95 5.59
N ILE A 19 -3.72 -5.00 5.52
CA ILE A 19 -3.68 -3.91 4.53
C ILE A 19 -2.40 -3.06 4.69
N ALA A 20 -1.99 -2.77 5.94
CA ALA A 20 -0.78 -2.00 6.21
C ALA A 20 0.47 -2.75 5.74
N PHE A 21 0.51 -4.07 5.94
CA PHE A 21 1.57 -4.90 5.41
C PHE A 21 1.59 -4.90 3.87
N ASP A 22 0.45 -4.93 3.20
CA ASP A 22 0.38 -4.88 1.74
C ASP A 22 0.99 -3.56 1.20
N TYR A 23 0.68 -2.42 1.85
CA TYR A 23 1.35 -1.15 1.57
C TYR A 23 2.86 -1.22 1.80
N LEU A 24 3.31 -1.74 2.95
CA LEU A 24 4.74 -1.86 3.26
C LEU A 24 5.48 -2.73 2.24
N ALA A 25 4.96 -3.92 1.92
CA ALA A 25 5.54 -4.83 0.95
C ALA A 25 5.65 -4.15 -0.43
N ARG A 26 4.61 -3.42 -0.84
CA ARG A 26 4.58 -2.65 -2.08
C ARG A 26 5.66 -1.57 -2.11
N PHE A 27 5.84 -0.80 -1.03
CA PHE A 27 6.85 0.24 -0.98
C PHE A 27 8.28 -0.31 -0.89
N PHE A 28 8.49 -1.41 -0.14
CA PHE A 28 9.79 -2.08 -0.08
C PHE A 28 10.21 -2.62 -1.44
N ILE A 29 9.30 -3.26 -2.17
CA ILE A 29 9.61 -3.70 -3.54
C ILE A 29 9.84 -2.50 -4.44
N GLY A 30 9.02 -1.45 -4.33
CA GLY A 30 9.20 -0.18 -5.04
C GLY A 30 10.60 0.39 -4.87
N GLN A 31 11.13 0.41 -3.64
CA GLN A 31 12.48 0.88 -3.35
C GLN A 31 13.56 0.00 -4.02
N ALA A 32 13.33 -1.31 -4.06
CA ALA A 32 14.34 -2.27 -4.49
C ALA A 32 14.48 -2.40 -6.01
N VAL A 33 13.47 -2.01 -6.80
CA VAL A 33 13.44 -2.20 -8.25
C VAL A 33 13.76 -0.93 -9.03
N ASP A 34 14.53 -1.04 -10.11
CA ASP A 34 14.90 0.11 -10.95
C ASP A 34 13.75 0.53 -11.87
N LYS A 35 13.05 -0.46 -12.43
CA LYS A 35 11.96 -0.26 -13.38
C LYS A 35 10.63 -0.17 -12.65
N GLU A 36 9.75 0.69 -13.14
CA GLU A 36 8.34 0.70 -12.72
C GLU A 36 8.13 0.84 -11.19
N CYS A 37 9.14 1.28 -10.42
CA CYS A 37 9.05 1.53 -8.98
C CYS A 37 7.90 2.49 -8.64
N TRP A 38 7.60 3.41 -9.55
CA TRP A 38 6.49 4.35 -9.44
C TRP A 38 5.11 3.71 -9.43
N ASN A 39 4.98 2.53 -10.03
CA ASN A 39 3.75 1.77 -9.98
C ASN A 39 3.42 1.31 -8.56
N SER A 40 4.33 1.43 -7.58
CA SER A 40 4.03 1.21 -6.15
C SER A 40 3.10 2.27 -5.55
N PHE A 41 2.89 3.41 -6.23
CA PHE A 41 2.00 4.50 -5.79
C PHE A 41 0.69 4.60 -6.57
N LEU A 42 0.50 3.76 -7.59
CA LEU A 42 -0.73 3.76 -8.38
C LEU A 42 -1.92 3.23 -7.58
N ASN A 43 -3.10 3.81 -7.77
CA ASN A 43 -4.37 3.27 -7.23
C ASN A 43 -4.37 2.99 -5.72
N LEU A 44 -3.70 3.82 -4.91
CA LEU A 44 -3.76 3.70 -3.45
C LEU A 44 -5.21 3.92 -2.99
N ASN A 45 -5.85 2.87 -2.49
CA ASN A 45 -7.23 2.97 -1.99
C ASN A 45 -7.34 3.87 -0.76
N ALA A 46 -6.23 4.12 -0.06
CA ALA A 46 -6.14 5.13 0.98
C ALA A 46 -6.61 6.53 0.51
N LEU A 47 -6.29 6.94 -0.72
CA LEU A 47 -6.77 8.22 -1.28
C LEU A 47 -8.30 8.22 -1.41
N LYS A 48 -8.88 7.13 -1.90
CA LYS A 48 -10.35 6.99 -2.00
C LYS A 48 -10.99 7.02 -0.62
N GLY A 49 -10.31 6.47 0.38
CA GLY A 49 -10.70 6.54 1.79
C GLY A 49 -10.76 7.96 2.29
N LEU A 50 -9.69 8.73 2.07
CA LEU A 50 -9.60 10.14 2.41
C LEU A 50 -10.71 10.95 1.73
N LEU A 51 -10.90 10.80 0.41
CA LEU A 51 -11.94 11.52 -0.33
C LEU A 51 -13.36 11.24 0.19
N ASN A 52 -13.63 10.04 0.72
CA ASN A 52 -14.93 9.73 1.33
C ASN A 52 -15.20 10.52 2.62
N LEU A 53 -14.17 11.12 3.24
CA LEU A 53 -14.30 11.93 4.45
C LEU A 53 -14.64 13.39 4.15
N GLU A 54 -14.45 13.88 2.92
CA GLU A 54 -14.57 15.30 2.56
C GLU A 54 -15.87 15.97 3.06
N PHE A 55 -17.00 15.28 2.89
CA PHE A 55 -18.31 15.78 3.28
C PHE A 55 -18.83 15.17 4.59
N ARG A 56 -17.98 14.42 5.31
CA ARG A 56 -18.38 13.63 6.47
C ARG A 56 -17.66 14.02 7.76
N VAL A 57 -16.63 14.85 7.66
CA VAL A 57 -15.95 15.49 8.80
C VAL A 57 -15.98 17.01 8.61
N ASN A 58 -15.66 17.78 9.64
CA ASN A 58 -15.63 19.23 9.48
C ASN A 58 -14.47 19.67 8.56
N PRO A 59 -14.61 20.81 7.85
CA PRO A 59 -13.62 21.23 6.84
C PRO A 59 -12.19 21.40 7.37
N ASP A 60 -12.04 21.88 8.61
CA ASP A 60 -10.72 22.09 9.22
C ASP A 60 -10.03 20.77 9.56
N GLU A 61 -10.78 19.78 10.06
CA GLU A 61 -10.31 18.41 10.26
C GLU A 61 -9.97 17.74 8.95
N TYR A 62 -10.82 17.88 7.92
CA TYR A 62 -10.54 17.34 6.61
C TYR A 62 -9.23 17.90 6.03
N SER A 63 -9.03 19.21 6.14
CA SER A 63 -7.78 19.86 5.71
C SER A 63 -6.55 19.31 6.43
N LYS A 64 -6.65 19.06 7.76
CA LYS A 64 -5.58 18.40 8.53
C LYS A 64 -5.31 16.96 8.07
N LEU A 65 -6.35 16.19 7.75
CA LEU A 65 -6.22 14.83 7.24
C LEU A 65 -5.54 14.80 5.86
N VAL A 66 -5.90 15.74 4.98
CA VAL A 66 -5.26 15.92 3.68
C VAL A 66 -3.78 16.28 3.85
N GLY A 67 -3.46 17.26 4.71
CA GLY A 67 -2.09 17.64 5.01
C GLY A 67 -1.25 16.48 5.56
N ARG A 68 -1.84 15.65 6.42
CA ARG A 68 -1.18 14.45 6.95
C ARG A 68 -0.96 13.38 5.89
N TYR A 69 -1.99 13.08 5.08
CA TYR A 69 -1.87 12.13 3.97
C TYR A 69 -0.75 12.54 3.01
N ILE A 70 -0.71 13.83 2.65
CA ILE A 70 0.36 14.44 1.86
C ILE A 70 1.72 14.19 2.49
N SER A 71 1.89 14.59 3.75
CA SER A 71 3.19 14.47 4.44
C SER A 71 3.67 13.02 4.48
N TYR A 72 2.77 12.07 4.78
CA TYR A 72 3.13 10.66 4.86
C TYR A 72 3.45 10.08 3.47
N LEU A 73 2.66 10.43 2.45
CA LEU A 73 2.94 10.00 1.07
C LEU A 73 4.31 10.50 0.61
N SER A 74 4.65 11.76 0.88
CA SER A 74 5.96 12.33 0.53
C SER A 74 7.11 11.58 1.20
N ASN A 75 7.01 11.27 2.49
CA ASN A 75 8.04 10.53 3.20
C ASN A 75 8.19 9.09 2.67
N ILE A 76 7.09 8.46 2.26
CA ILE A 76 7.15 7.15 1.59
C ILE A 76 7.78 7.28 0.19
N MET A 77 7.49 8.35 -0.55
CA MET A 77 8.14 8.61 -1.83
C MET A 77 9.64 8.82 -1.65
N GLU A 78 10.08 9.53 -0.63
CA GLU A 78 11.50 9.69 -0.30
C GLU A 78 12.17 8.35 0.03
N PHE A 79 11.46 7.46 0.73
CA PHE A 79 11.94 6.11 0.97
C PHE A 79 12.15 5.32 -0.33
N VAL A 80 11.15 5.34 -1.22
CA VAL A 80 11.16 4.56 -2.47
C VAL A 80 12.12 5.15 -3.50
N TYR A 81 12.23 6.48 -3.55
CA TYR A 81 13.10 7.20 -4.45
C TYR A 81 14.15 7.95 -3.63
N SER A 82 15.27 7.30 -3.36
CA SER A 82 16.42 7.90 -2.67
C SER A 82 16.98 9.20 -3.30
N ASP A 83 16.43 9.67 -4.43
CA ASP A 83 16.73 10.95 -5.08
C ASP A 83 15.42 11.57 -5.67
N VAL A 84 14.57 12.08 -4.78
CA VAL A 84 13.18 12.52 -5.03
C VAL A 84 13.06 13.58 -6.12
N ALA A 85 13.96 14.56 -6.13
CA ALA A 85 13.87 15.74 -7.00
C ALA A 85 14.01 15.40 -8.49
N LYS A 86 14.95 14.52 -8.86
CA LYS A 86 15.19 14.13 -10.26
C LYS A 86 14.05 13.32 -10.88
N LYS A 87 13.21 12.66 -10.06
CA LYS A 87 12.16 11.75 -10.55
C LYS A 87 10.76 12.35 -10.50
N ILE A 88 10.49 13.36 -9.67
CA ILE A 88 9.25 14.16 -9.76
C ILE A 88 9.13 14.77 -11.16
N ASP A 89 10.22 15.31 -11.71
CA ASP A 89 10.26 15.84 -13.08
C ASP A 89 9.97 14.74 -14.14
N MET A 90 10.50 13.52 -13.96
CA MET A 90 10.21 12.39 -14.85
C MET A 90 8.77 11.87 -14.75
N LEU A 91 8.14 11.97 -13.58
CA LEU A 91 6.76 11.52 -13.34
C LEU A 91 5.74 12.49 -13.96
N ILE A 92 6.00 13.80 -13.88
CA ILE A 92 5.17 14.83 -14.52
C ILE A 92 5.13 14.61 -16.05
N ASP A 93 6.28 14.31 -16.65
CA ASP A 93 6.41 14.09 -18.10
C ASP A 93 5.68 12.82 -18.61
N LYS A 94 5.64 11.74 -17.80
CA LYS A 94 5.03 10.46 -18.23
C LYS A 94 3.51 10.37 -18.00
N VAL A 95 2.99 11.13 -17.03
CA VAL A 95 1.61 10.96 -16.52
C VAL A 95 0.59 11.87 -17.21
N SER A 96 1.05 12.95 -17.86
CA SER A 96 0.24 14.00 -18.51
C SER A 96 -0.76 13.55 -19.61
N ASN A 97 -0.93 12.25 -19.87
CA ASN A 97 -1.75 11.71 -20.97
C ASN A 97 -2.89 10.76 -20.53
N ARG A 98 -3.35 10.76 -19.26
CA ARG A 98 -4.50 9.93 -18.83
C ARG A 98 -5.57 10.72 -18.08
N ILE A 99 -6.81 10.59 -18.56
CA ILE A 99 -7.99 11.41 -18.20
C ILE A 99 -8.46 11.24 -16.74
N GLU A 100 -8.06 10.17 -16.04
CA GLU A 100 -8.48 9.89 -14.65
C GLU A 100 -7.62 10.61 -13.58
N TRP A 101 -6.61 11.40 -13.96
CA TRP A 101 -5.55 11.86 -13.06
C TRP A 101 -5.59 13.33 -12.64
N LYS A 102 -6.57 14.12 -13.10
CA LYS A 102 -6.61 15.57 -12.87
C LYS A 102 -6.61 15.96 -11.38
N ALA A 103 -7.34 15.23 -10.53
CA ALA A 103 -7.36 15.49 -9.08
C ALA A 103 -6.03 15.13 -8.38
N TYR A 104 -5.27 14.20 -8.95
CA TYR A 104 -3.95 13.80 -8.44
C TYR A 104 -2.84 14.74 -8.95
N GLU A 105 -2.94 15.25 -10.18
CA GLU A 105 -2.06 16.28 -10.73
C GLU A 105 -2.21 17.61 -9.97
N ASP A 106 -3.45 18.07 -9.76
CA ASP A 106 -3.74 19.26 -8.95
C ASP A 106 -3.19 19.14 -7.51
N PHE A 107 -3.11 17.90 -7.01
CA PHE A 107 -2.58 17.57 -5.70
C PHE A 107 -1.04 17.57 -5.67
N LEU A 108 -0.38 16.99 -6.68
CA LEU A 108 1.08 17.04 -6.83
C LEU A 108 1.60 18.46 -7.15
N GLU A 109 0.84 19.25 -7.89
CA GLU A 109 1.17 20.65 -8.17
C GLU A 109 1.07 21.53 -6.90
N LYS A 110 0.17 21.19 -5.98
CA LYS A 110 0.11 21.83 -4.65
C LYS A 110 1.27 21.38 -3.76
N LEU A 111 1.69 20.12 -3.89
CA LEU A 111 2.81 19.53 -3.15
C LEU A 111 4.14 20.24 -3.46
N SER A 112 4.43 20.44 -4.75
CA SER A 112 5.68 21.08 -5.21
C SER A 112 5.81 22.54 -4.77
N LYS A 113 4.69 23.20 -4.44
CA LYS A 113 4.63 24.59 -3.98
C LYS A 113 4.70 24.74 -2.45
N SER A 114 4.76 23.64 -1.69
CA SER A 114 4.73 23.66 -0.23
C SER A 114 6.13 23.49 0.39
N ASN A 115 6.56 24.46 1.21
CA ASN A 115 7.85 24.46 1.93
C ASN A 115 7.82 23.56 3.18
N TYR A 116 7.56 22.25 3.03
CA TYR A 116 7.64 21.32 4.15
C TYR A 116 9.08 20.78 4.33
N LYS A 117 9.50 20.69 5.59
CA LYS A 117 10.83 20.24 6.00
C LYS A 117 10.75 18.77 6.41
N TYR A 118 11.57 17.93 5.79
CA TYR A 118 11.53 16.47 5.88
C TYR A 118 12.36 15.95 7.06
N ASP A 119 11.88 14.89 7.72
CA ASP A 119 12.62 14.09 8.70
C ASP A 119 12.30 12.61 8.46
N PHE A 120 13.33 11.81 8.17
CA PHE A 120 13.20 10.45 7.63
C PHE A 120 13.64 9.40 8.64
N ASP A 121 12.72 8.51 9.06
CA ASP A 121 13.01 7.32 9.87
C ASP A 121 12.18 6.13 9.33
N THR A 122 12.86 5.04 8.99
CA THR A 122 12.26 3.78 8.53
C THR A 122 11.21 3.21 9.51
N SER A 123 11.33 3.51 10.80
CA SER A 123 10.35 3.15 11.84
C SER A 123 9.01 3.85 11.60
N ASN A 124 9.02 5.05 11.02
CA ASN A 124 7.81 5.80 10.69
C ASN A 124 7.04 5.22 9.49
N LEU A 125 7.67 4.39 8.64
CA LEU A 125 6.97 3.77 7.50
C LEU A 125 5.82 2.88 7.97
N ILE A 126 5.98 2.16 9.09
CA ILE A 126 4.92 1.35 9.68
C ILE A 126 3.75 2.26 10.09
N THR A 127 4.03 3.39 10.74
CA THR A 127 3.01 4.38 11.11
C THR A 127 2.27 4.93 9.89
N TYR A 128 2.99 5.26 8.81
CA TYR A 128 2.39 5.78 7.58
C TYR A 128 1.52 4.74 6.89
N ALA A 129 2.00 3.49 6.82
CA ALA A 129 1.25 2.39 6.23
C ALA A 129 -0.02 2.06 7.03
N VAL A 130 0.02 2.12 8.37
CA VAL A 130 -1.16 1.94 9.21
C VAL A 130 -2.18 3.05 8.99
N TYR A 131 -1.74 4.30 8.85
CA TYR A 131 -2.63 5.42 8.48
C TYR A 131 -3.32 5.16 7.13
N PHE A 132 -2.56 4.71 6.12
CA PHE A 132 -3.09 4.41 4.79
C PHE A 132 -4.09 3.24 4.84
N ALA A 133 -3.77 2.21 5.61
CA ALA A 133 -4.64 1.05 5.81
C ALA A 133 -5.97 1.44 6.48
N LYS A 134 -5.96 2.36 7.44
CA LYS A 134 -7.19 2.85 8.08
C LYS A 134 -8.05 3.68 7.13
N LEU A 135 -7.44 4.53 6.30
CA LEU A 135 -8.16 5.24 5.24
C LEU A 135 -8.76 4.25 4.23
N GLU A 136 -7.98 3.26 3.78
CA GLU A 136 -8.50 2.22 2.89
C GLU A 136 -9.65 1.43 3.53
N MET A 137 -9.58 1.15 4.83
CA MET A 137 -10.67 0.48 5.54
C MET A 137 -11.97 1.31 5.51
N ILE A 138 -11.90 2.64 5.58
CA ILE A 138 -13.07 3.52 5.37
C ILE A 138 -13.62 3.33 3.95
N TYR A 139 -12.74 3.28 2.94
CA TYR A 139 -13.18 3.06 1.57
C TYR A 139 -13.87 1.70 1.37
N ARG A 140 -13.32 0.63 1.96
CA ARG A 140 -13.82 -0.75 1.83
C ARG A 140 -15.10 -0.98 2.63
N SER A 141 -15.15 -0.51 3.88
CA SER A 141 -16.28 -0.74 4.80
C SER A 141 -17.40 0.28 4.66
N LYS A 142 -17.10 1.48 4.12
CA LYS A 142 -17.97 2.68 4.17
C LYS A 142 -18.28 3.18 5.59
N VAL A 143 -17.59 2.63 6.60
CA VAL A 143 -17.68 3.02 8.00
C VAL A 143 -16.61 4.05 8.30
N ILE A 144 -16.99 5.10 9.02
CA ILE A 144 -16.09 6.15 9.50
C ILE A 144 -15.87 5.92 11.00
N PRO A 145 -14.64 6.07 11.51
CA PRO A 145 -14.41 5.99 12.95
C PRO A 145 -15.18 7.11 13.68
N GLU A 146 -15.66 6.81 14.89
CA GLU A 146 -16.33 7.79 15.74
C GLU A 146 -15.38 8.93 16.15
N ASP A 147 -14.10 8.59 16.39
CA ASP A 147 -13.03 9.54 16.63
C ASP A 147 -12.01 9.50 15.47
N ILE A 148 -11.92 10.59 14.72
CA ILE A 148 -10.99 10.73 13.59
C ILE A 148 -9.51 10.62 14.03
N ASN A 149 -9.19 10.91 15.29
CA ASN A 149 -7.84 10.71 15.80
C ASN A 149 -7.41 9.24 15.79
N GLU A 150 -8.36 8.30 15.79
CA GLU A 150 -8.09 6.87 15.64
C GLU A 150 -7.35 6.52 14.37
N LEU A 151 -7.45 7.34 13.30
CA LEU A 151 -6.70 7.14 12.06
C LEU A 151 -5.18 7.11 12.29
N THR A 152 -4.71 7.74 13.37
CA THR A 152 -3.30 7.96 13.65
C THR A 152 -2.77 7.11 14.80
N ASN A 153 -3.67 6.43 15.51
CA ASN A 153 -3.32 5.56 16.61
C ASN A 153 -2.58 4.33 16.09
N LEU A 154 -1.46 3.99 16.70
CA LEU A 154 -0.74 2.74 16.47
C LEU A 154 -0.26 2.25 17.83
N ASP A 155 -0.74 1.09 18.25
CA ASP A 155 -0.25 0.49 19.48
C ASP A 155 1.05 -0.29 19.26
N MET A 156 1.82 -0.46 20.34
CA MET A 156 3.13 -1.13 20.28
C MET A 156 3.04 -2.61 19.88
N GLU A 157 1.92 -3.28 20.15
CA GLU A 157 1.74 -4.68 19.79
C GLU A 157 1.56 -4.81 18.27
N GLN A 158 0.70 -3.98 17.68
CA GLN A 158 0.48 -3.87 16.24
C GLN A 158 1.77 -3.46 15.51
N PHE A 159 2.52 -2.48 16.05
CA PHE A 159 3.82 -2.10 15.51
C PHE A 159 4.79 -3.29 15.47
N ASN A 160 4.92 -4.02 16.58
CA ASN A 160 5.83 -5.17 16.68
C ASN A 160 5.45 -6.31 15.74
N ASP A 161 4.15 -6.56 15.57
CA ASP A 161 3.65 -7.55 14.62
C ASP A 161 3.99 -7.16 13.18
N LEU A 162 3.72 -5.91 12.78
CA LEU A 162 4.05 -5.41 11.45
C LEU A 162 5.56 -5.48 11.19
N ALA A 163 6.39 -5.07 12.15
CA ALA A 163 7.85 -5.17 12.05
C ALA A 163 8.32 -6.63 11.84
N GLN A 164 7.70 -7.59 12.55
CA GLN A 164 8.01 -9.01 12.39
C GLN A 164 7.57 -9.56 11.01
N MET A 165 6.39 -9.13 10.52
CA MET A 165 5.91 -9.47 9.19
C MET A 165 6.86 -8.92 8.12
N CYS A 166 7.30 -7.66 8.25
CA CYS A 166 8.29 -7.05 7.37
C CYS A 166 9.60 -7.82 7.39
N ASN A 167 10.15 -8.17 8.55
CA ASN A 167 11.38 -8.96 8.63
C ASN A 167 11.25 -10.33 7.93
N THR A 168 10.09 -10.98 8.08
CA THR A 168 9.81 -12.25 7.39
C THR A 168 9.75 -12.04 5.88
N PHE A 169 9.07 -11.00 5.42
CA PHE A 169 9.04 -10.60 4.03
C PHE A 169 10.44 -10.33 3.48
N PHE A 170 11.26 -9.56 4.22
CA PHE A 170 12.60 -9.20 3.80
C PHE A 170 13.48 -10.42 3.51
N LYS A 171 13.50 -11.37 4.45
CA LYS A 171 14.25 -12.62 4.32
C LYS A 171 13.81 -13.46 3.12
N ASN A 172 12.52 -13.47 2.82
CA ASN A 172 11.97 -14.34 1.78
C ASN A 172 11.97 -13.71 0.39
N PHE A 173 11.95 -12.37 0.29
CA PHE A 173 11.88 -11.67 -0.99
C PHE A 173 13.23 -11.07 -1.40
N PHE A 174 14.00 -10.48 -0.48
CA PHE A 174 15.27 -9.83 -0.84
C PHE A 174 16.48 -10.69 -0.52
N ASP A 175 16.61 -11.22 0.71
CA ASP A 175 17.79 -12.03 1.07
C ASP A 175 17.89 -13.31 0.24
N SER A 176 16.75 -13.83 -0.21
CA SER A 176 16.66 -15.01 -1.09
C SER A 176 16.99 -14.70 -2.56
N GLY A 177 17.08 -13.42 -2.94
CA GLY A 177 17.24 -12.98 -4.32
C GLY A 177 15.99 -13.10 -5.19
N LEU A 178 14.80 -13.32 -4.61
CA LEU A 178 13.53 -13.40 -5.34
C LEU A 178 13.15 -12.07 -6.00
N VAL A 179 13.44 -10.96 -5.34
CA VAL A 179 13.32 -9.60 -5.86
C VAL A 179 14.70 -9.01 -6.02
N THR A 180 14.98 -8.48 -7.21
CA THR A 180 16.22 -7.79 -7.54
C THR A 180 15.93 -6.46 -8.21
N GLN A 181 16.94 -5.60 -8.34
CA GLN A 181 16.82 -4.33 -9.07
C GLN A 181 16.27 -4.48 -10.49
N LYS A 182 16.50 -5.63 -11.13
CA LYS A 182 16.09 -5.89 -12.52
C LYS A 182 14.74 -6.58 -12.64
N SER A 183 14.10 -6.95 -11.53
CA SER A 183 12.83 -7.67 -11.53
C SER A 183 11.73 -6.86 -12.21
N ASP A 184 10.92 -7.54 -13.02
CA ASP A 184 9.74 -6.97 -13.66
C ASP A 184 8.53 -7.15 -12.72
N VAL A 185 8.01 -6.03 -12.22
CA VAL A 185 6.99 -6.01 -11.17
C VAL A 185 5.69 -5.34 -11.65
N VAL A 186 4.56 -5.99 -11.38
CA VAL A 186 3.22 -5.39 -11.53
C VAL A 186 2.54 -5.39 -10.17
N TYR A 187 2.18 -4.19 -9.69
CA TYR A 187 1.52 -3.99 -8.40
C TYR A 187 0.01 -4.05 -8.56
N ASN A 188 -0.65 -4.79 -7.65
CA ASN A 188 -2.10 -4.98 -7.65
C ASN A 188 -2.67 -5.33 -9.05
N PRO A 189 -2.15 -6.38 -9.73
CA PRO A 189 -2.58 -6.77 -11.06
C PRO A 189 -4.07 -7.11 -11.09
N THR A 190 -4.78 -6.54 -12.05
CA THR A 190 -6.20 -6.86 -12.29
C THR A 190 -6.36 -7.97 -13.31
N PHE A 191 -7.27 -8.91 -13.07
CA PHE A 191 -7.59 -10.01 -14.00
C PHE A 191 -8.69 -9.65 -15.02
N GLY A 192 -8.98 -8.35 -15.17
CA GLY A 192 -9.99 -7.83 -16.10
C GLY A 192 -11.35 -8.51 -15.95
N LYS A 193 -11.97 -8.88 -17.09
CA LYS A 193 -13.29 -9.54 -17.12
C LYS A 193 -13.30 -10.93 -16.46
N VAL A 194 -12.17 -11.64 -16.48
CA VAL A 194 -12.07 -12.98 -15.90
C VAL A 194 -12.08 -12.93 -14.38
N GLY A 195 -11.51 -11.88 -13.79
CA GLY A 195 -11.60 -11.63 -12.35
C GLY A 195 -13.03 -11.64 -11.83
N TYR A 196 -14.00 -11.12 -12.59
CA TYR A 196 -15.42 -11.16 -12.22
C TYR A 196 -16.01 -12.58 -12.26
N LEU A 197 -15.56 -13.44 -13.19
CA LEU A 197 -16.07 -14.80 -13.34
C LEU A 197 -15.66 -15.71 -12.18
N VAL A 198 -14.53 -15.41 -11.53
CA VAL A 198 -14.03 -16.16 -10.37
C VAL A 198 -14.31 -15.48 -9.02
N GLY A 199 -15.23 -14.51 -9.00
CA GLY A 199 -15.69 -13.87 -7.76
C GLY A 199 -14.79 -12.76 -7.22
N GLY A 200 -13.94 -12.17 -8.06
CA GLY A 200 -13.03 -11.07 -7.72
C GLY A 200 -11.61 -11.55 -7.45
N ALA A 201 -10.94 -12.08 -8.49
CA ALA A 201 -9.52 -12.34 -8.39
C ALA A 201 -8.74 -11.03 -8.19
N ASP A 202 -8.06 -10.95 -7.06
CA ASP A 202 -7.18 -9.86 -6.66
C ASP A 202 -5.89 -10.51 -6.15
N ALA A 203 -4.77 -10.18 -6.78
CA ALA A 203 -3.45 -10.63 -6.35
C ALA A 203 -2.65 -9.38 -5.96
N ASP A 204 -1.90 -9.47 -4.87
CA ASP A 204 -1.23 -8.28 -4.33
C ASP A 204 -0.08 -7.83 -5.24
N ILE A 205 0.68 -8.77 -5.80
CA ILE A 205 1.81 -8.43 -6.66
C ILE A 205 2.19 -9.54 -7.64
N TYR A 206 2.71 -9.16 -8.80
CA TYR A 206 3.35 -10.06 -9.77
C TYR A 206 4.82 -9.69 -9.90
N ILE A 207 5.71 -10.69 -9.82
CA ILE A 207 7.16 -10.53 -9.89
C ILE A 207 7.72 -11.63 -10.78
N ASP A 208 8.40 -11.27 -11.88
CA ASP A 208 9.18 -12.18 -12.73
C ASP A 208 8.43 -13.46 -13.15
N GLY A 209 7.16 -13.34 -13.56
CA GLY A 209 6.35 -14.51 -13.98
C GLY A 209 5.50 -15.12 -12.88
N VAL A 210 5.61 -14.65 -11.63
CA VAL A 210 4.94 -15.25 -10.47
C VAL A 210 3.99 -14.25 -9.82
N LEU A 211 2.70 -14.61 -9.79
CA LEU A 211 1.69 -13.94 -8.96
C LEU A 211 1.86 -14.32 -7.49
N TYR A 212 1.87 -13.33 -6.61
CA TYR A 212 1.88 -13.44 -5.16
C TYR A 212 0.62 -12.83 -4.58
N ASP A 213 0.07 -13.54 -3.61
CA ASP A 213 -0.99 -13.04 -2.74
C ASP A 213 -0.50 -13.20 -1.29
N PHE A 214 -0.51 -12.09 -0.58
CA PHE A 214 -0.11 -11.94 0.80
C PHE A 214 -1.28 -12.26 1.72
N LYS A 215 -0.98 -13.04 2.76
CA LYS A 215 -1.94 -13.37 3.80
C LYS A 215 -1.29 -13.20 5.16
N SER A 216 -1.94 -12.41 6.02
CA SER A 216 -1.62 -12.34 7.43
C SER A 216 -2.50 -13.33 8.21
N THR A 217 -1.91 -14.12 9.09
CA THR A 217 -2.64 -15.14 9.87
C THR A 217 -2.15 -15.19 11.32
N LYS A 218 -3.05 -15.56 12.24
CA LYS A 218 -2.72 -15.91 13.64
C LYS A 218 -2.36 -17.39 13.83
N THR A 219 -2.55 -18.21 12.80
CA THR A 219 -2.39 -19.66 12.88
C THR A 219 -1.48 -20.14 11.76
N ASN A 220 -0.54 -21.05 12.07
CA ASN A 220 0.35 -21.68 11.09
C ASN A 220 -0.37 -22.70 10.17
N ALA A 221 -1.69 -22.64 10.07
CA ALA A 221 -2.49 -23.54 9.25
C ALA A 221 -2.97 -22.82 7.97
N TYR A 222 -2.79 -23.48 6.83
CA TYR A 222 -3.42 -23.08 5.57
C TYR A 222 -4.90 -23.41 5.62
N LYS A 223 -5.75 -22.45 5.24
CA LYS A 223 -7.19 -22.71 5.11
C LYS A 223 -7.48 -23.27 3.73
N TRP A 224 -8.44 -24.18 3.60
CA TRP A 224 -8.80 -24.74 2.29
C TRP A 224 -9.26 -23.68 1.29
N GLN A 225 -9.95 -22.64 1.79
CA GLN A 225 -10.36 -21.48 1.01
C GLN A 225 -9.17 -20.79 0.37
N ASP A 226 -8.02 -20.77 1.07
CA ASP A 226 -6.81 -20.15 0.56
C ASP A 226 -6.25 -20.91 -0.65
N PHE A 227 -6.24 -22.24 -0.56
CA PHE A 227 -5.83 -23.12 -1.64
C PHE A 227 -6.76 -23.04 -2.85
N GLY A 228 -8.08 -23.03 -2.61
CA GLY A 228 -9.08 -22.88 -3.67
C GLY A 228 -8.90 -21.59 -4.46
N GLN A 229 -8.59 -20.48 -3.80
CA GLN A 229 -8.34 -19.19 -4.45
C GLN A 229 -7.13 -19.24 -5.40
N ILE A 230 -6.03 -19.87 -4.98
CA ILE A 230 -4.82 -20.03 -5.81
C ILE A 230 -5.11 -20.89 -7.05
N ILE A 231 -5.86 -21.98 -6.88
CA ILE A 231 -6.26 -22.83 -8.01
C ILE A 231 -7.14 -22.05 -8.99
N SER A 232 -8.12 -21.29 -8.49
CA SER A 232 -8.99 -20.49 -9.34
C SER A 232 -8.21 -19.50 -10.20
N TYR A 233 -7.18 -18.85 -9.66
CA TYR A 233 -6.34 -17.91 -10.42
C TYR A 233 -5.39 -18.60 -11.40
N TYR A 234 -5.11 -19.89 -11.20
CA TYR A 234 -4.28 -20.66 -12.13
C TYR A 234 -5.09 -21.20 -13.30
N LEU A 235 -6.34 -21.61 -13.05
CA LEU A 235 -7.20 -22.24 -14.05
C LEU A 235 -7.95 -21.25 -14.95
N PHE A 236 -8.12 -20.01 -14.50
CA PHE A 236 -8.89 -18.96 -15.18
C PHE A 236 -8.07 -17.68 -15.24
#